data_AF-A0A482Z429-F1
#
_entry.id   AF-A0A482Z429-F1
#
_cell.length_a   1.000
_cell.length_b   1.000
_cell.length_c   1.000
_cell.angle_alpha   90.00
_cell.angle_beta   90.00
_cell.angle_gamma   90.00
#
_symmetry.space_group_name_H-M   'P 1'
#
loop_
_entity.id
_entity.type
_entity.pdbx_description
1 polymer ?
#
loop_
_entity_poly.entity_id
_entity_poly.type
_entity_poly.pdbx_seq_one_letter_code
_entity_poly.pdbx_strand_id
1 'polypeptide(L)'
;SPALTKQFLPARAALLADYWQKTVDKTVEKWRFAETNASSAYNDFGGLHNALNYSNTLAFAALKANGSITAWGASWAGGTGAPSDNGYTKIYSNGAAFAALKADGSITVWGISNYGGTGAPAGNGYTKIYSNRHTFAVLEADGSITAWGTSGDEGTGAPSGKGYTKIYSNGYAFAALKADGSITAWGASDWGGTSGDEGTGAPSDNGYTKIYSTRYAFAAVKADGSITAWGASYWGGTGAPSDNGYTKIYSTSNAFAAVKADGSITAWGGSDFGGTGAPYGNGYTKIYS
;
A
#
# COMPACT_ATOMS: atom_id res chain seq x y z
N SER A 1 8.74 56.07 -25.67
CA SER A 1 10.22 56.15 -25.70
C SER A 1 10.82 54.87 -25.13
N PRO A 2 11.52 54.04 -25.93
CA PRO A 2 12.11 52.77 -25.49
C PRO A 2 13.37 52.93 -24.61
N ALA A 3 13.74 54.17 -24.27
CA ALA A 3 15.00 54.48 -23.60
C ALA A 3 15.02 54.16 -22.10
N LEU A 4 13.87 54.06 -21.42
CA LEU A 4 13.82 53.75 -19.98
C LEU A 4 13.90 52.25 -19.66
N THR A 5 13.63 51.35 -20.61
CA THR A 5 13.64 49.90 -20.37
C THR A 5 15.05 49.29 -20.50
N LYS A 6 15.98 49.96 -21.19
CA LYS A 6 17.37 49.49 -21.36
C LYS A 6 18.32 49.87 -20.23
N GLN A 7 17.95 50.79 -19.34
CA GLN A 7 18.86 51.27 -18.28
C GLN A 7 18.83 50.42 -16.99
N PHE A 8 17.82 49.55 -16.82
CA PHE A 8 17.64 48.74 -15.60
C PHE A 8 17.86 47.23 -15.78
N LEU A 9 18.17 46.76 -16.99
CA LEU A 9 18.44 45.34 -17.28
C LEU A 9 19.68 44.78 -16.55
N PRO A 10 20.81 45.52 -16.41
CA PRO A 10 21.96 45.02 -15.67
C PRO A 10 21.73 44.95 -14.15
N ALA A 11 20.99 45.92 -13.59
CA ALA A 11 20.69 45.97 -12.16
C ALA A 11 19.70 44.89 -11.72
N ARG A 12 18.76 44.50 -12.59
CA ARG A 12 17.83 43.38 -12.34
C ARG A 12 18.50 42.01 -12.40
N ALA A 13 19.51 41.83 -13.26
CA ALA A 13 20.27 40.59 -13.36
C ALA A 13 21.19 40.38 -12.15
N ALA A 14 21.81 41.44 -11.62
CA ALA A 14 22.63 41.38 -10.42
C ALA A 14 21.82 41.05 -9.16
N LEU A 15 20.59 41.57 -9.04
CA LEU A 15 19.70 41.28 -7.92
C LEU A 15 19.17 39.83 -7.94
N LEU A 16 18.97 39.26 -9.15
CA LEU A 16 18.61 37.84 -9.29
C LEU A 16 19.80 36.92 -8.95
N ALA A 17 21.02 37.26 -9.37
CA ALA A 17 22.20 36.46 -9.08
C ALA A 17 22.53 36.42 -7.57
N ASP A 18 22.39 37.57 -6.87
CA ASP A 18 22.58 37.65 -5.41
C ASP A 18 21.46 36.93 -4.63
N TYR A 19 20.22 36.90 -5.17
CA TYR A 19 19.12 36.10 -4.62
C TYR A 19 19.42 34.60 -4.72
N TRP A 20 19.95 34.12 -5.85
CA TRP A 20 20.31 32.71 -6.03
C TRP A 20 21.54 32.30 -5.19
N GLN A 21 22.57 33.14 -5.07
CA GLN A 21 23.70 32.84 -4.16
C GLN A 21 23.30 32.81 -2.69
N LYS A 22 22.32 33.62 -2.25
CA LYS A 22 21.84 33.64 -0.85
C LYS A 22 20.81 32.57 -0.49
N THR A 23 20.24 31.88 -1.47
CA THR A 23 19.20 30.83 -1.26
C THR A 23 19.69 29.41 -1.54
N VAL A 24 20.78 29.23 -2.29
CA VAL A 24 21.30 27.88 -2.63
C VAL A 24 21.92 27.16 -1.43
N ASP A 25 22.43 27.88 -0.41
CA ASP A 25 22.99 27.28 0.82
C ASP A 25 22.07 27.37 2.06
N LYS A 26 20.87 27.97 1.93
CA LYS A 26 19.85 27.88 2.97
C LYS A 26 18.94 26.72 2.63
N THR A 27 19.30 25.54 3.14
CA THR A 27 18.47 24.34 3.30
C THR A 27 17.05 24.55 2.80
N VAL A 28 16.85 24.41 1.49
CA VAL A 28 15.51 24.18 0.96
C VAL A 28 15.15 22.85 1.58
N GLU A 29 14.36 22.89 2.65
CA GLU A 29 13.72 21.75 3.24
C GLU A 29 13.04 21.03 2.07
N LYS A 30 13.72 20.00 1.54
CA LYS A 30 13.05 18.95 0.83
C LYS A 30 12.13 18.38 1.88
N TRP A 31 10.89 18.85 1.88
CA TRP A 31 9.74 18.17 2.44
C TRP A 31 9.77 16.78 1.80
N ARG A 32 10.52 15.88 2.42
CA ARG A 32 10.53 14.48 2.05
C ARG A 32 9.18 14.01 2.53
N PHE A 33 8.18 14.07 1.64
CA PHE A 33 7.03 13.21 1.77
C PHE A 33 7.57 11.82 2.06
N ALA A 34 7.13 11.20 3.15
CA ALA A 34 7.27 9.76 3.25
C ALA A 34 6.69 9.21 1.94
N GLU A 35 7.51 8.51 1.16
CA GLU A 35 7.17 8.08 -0.20
C GLU A 35 5.96 7.14 -0.17
N THR A 36 4.77 7.73 -0.20
CA THR A 36 3.59 7.19 -0.86
C THR A 36 3.16 8.24 -1.86
N ASN A 37 3.97 8.41 -2.92
CA ASN A 37 3.42 8.95 -4.15
C ASN A 37 2.41 7.90 -4.62
N ALA A 38 1.15 8.28 -4.85
CA ALA A 38 0.16 7.36 -5.40
C ALA A 38 0.76 6.60 -6.60
N SER A 39 1.56 7.29 -7.44
CA SER A 39 2.29 6.72 -8.57
C SER A 39 3.35 5.66 -8.23
N SER A 40 4.06 5.76 -7.10
CA SER A 40 5.00 4.70 -6.64
C SER A 40 4.28 3.52 -5.99
N ALA A 41 3.15 3.77 -5.33
CA ALA A 41 2.26 2.73 -4.82
C ALA A 41 1.68 1.85 -5.95
N TYR A 42 1.47 2.39 -7.16
CA TYR A 42 1.00 1.63 -8.32
C TYR A 42 2.02 0.58 -8.83
N ASN A 43 3.33 0.78 -8.64
CA ASN A 43 4.36 -0.02 -9.33
C ASN A 43 5.16 -1.00 -8.43
N ASP A 44 5.42 -0.66 -7.17
CA ASP A 44 6.30 -1.48 -6.32
C ASP A 44 5.58 -2.64 -5.62
N PHE A 45 4.27 -2.51 -5.41
CA PHE A 45 3.49 -3.48 -4.64
C PHE A 45 2.45 -4.26 -5.45
N GLY A 46 2.29 -3.98 -6.75
CA GLY A 46 1.31 -4.67 -7.59
C GLY A 46 -0.11 -4.06 -7.47
N GLY A 47 -0.21 -2.73 -7.42
CA GLY A 47 -1.47 -1.98 -7.39
C GLY A 47 -1.70 -1.20 -6.08
N LEU A 48 -2.56 -0.17 -6.14
CA LEU A 48 -2.96 0.72 -5.02
C LEU A 48 -3.31 -0.07 -3.75
N HIS A 49 -3.96 -1.21 -3.90
CA HIS A 49 -4.52 -1.98 -2.80
C HIS A 49 -3.48 -2.87 -2.08
N ASN A 50 -2.34 -3.14 -2.72
CA ASN A 50 -1.19 -3.79 -2.10
C ASN A 50 -0.22 -2.83 -1.43
N ALA A 51 -0.52 -1.53 -1.43
CA ALA A 51 0.30 -0.55 -0.76
C ALA A 51 0.36 -0.85 0.74
N LEU A 52 1.49 -0.49 1.35
CA LEU A 52 1.68 -0.59 2.79
C LEU A 52 0.70 0.26 3.59
N ASN A 53 0.05 1.21 2.93
CA ASN A 53 -0.75 2.25 3.53
C ASN A 53 -2.02 2.49 2.70
N TYR A 54 -3.18 2.47 3.35
CA TYR A 54 -4.43 2.93 2.78
C TYR A 54 -4.61 4.42 3.09
N SER A 55 -4.91 5.24 2.08
CA SER A 55 -4.97 6.69 2.27
C SER A 55 -6.08 7.08 3.26
N ASN A 56 -5.71 7.91 4.24
CA ASN A 56 -6.69 8.60 5.07
C ASN A 56 -7.38 9.67 4.22
N THR A 57 -8.71 9.59 4.10
CA THR A 57 -9.48 10.49 3.23
C THR A 57 -9.91 11.78 3.92
N LEU A 58 -9.58 11.96 5.20
CA LEU A 58 -10.15 12.98 6.08
C LEU A 58 -9.10 13.77 6.87
N ALA A 59 -7.88 13.28 6.95
CA ALA A 59 -6.78 13.89 7.69
C ALA A 59 -5.43 13.61 7.02
N PHE A 60 -4.47 14.48 7.33
CA PHE A 60 -3.07 14.34 6.92
C PHE A 60 -2.16 14.31 8.15
N ALA A 61 -1.01 13.66 7.98
CA ALA A 61 0.08 13.71 8.94
C ALA A 61 1.42 13.90 8.21
N ALA A 62 2.30 14.71 8.77
CA ALA A 62 3.62 14.99 8.26
C ALA A 62 4.69 14.61 9.29
N LEU A 63 5.76 13.97 8.80
CA LEU A 63 6.95 13.62 9.57
C LEU A 63 8.06 14.63 9.26
N LYS A 64 8.64 15.24 10.30
CA LYS A 64 9.82 16.10 10.16
C LYS A 64 11.11 15.28 10.19
N ALA A 65 12.20 15.85 9.68
CA ALA A 65 13.52 15.20 9.67
C ALA A 65 14.05 14.85 11.08
N ASN A 66 13.63 15.60 12.10
CA ASN A 66 13.96 15.31 13.50
C ASN A 66 13.06 14.20 14.12
N GLY A 67 12.18 13.59 13.32
CA GLY A 67 11.29 12.52 13.74
C GLY A 67 10.06 12.96 14.53
N SER A 68 9.72 14.26 14.58
CA SER A 68 8.45 14.74 15.16
C SER A 68 7.32 14.74 14.14
N ILE A 69 6.07 14.62 14.61
CA ILE A 69 4.88 14.48 13.76
C ILE A 69 3.94 15.68 13.95
N THR A 70 3.30 16.13 12.88
CA THR A 70 2.19 17.09 12.93
C THR A 70 1.04 16.56 12.09
N ALA A 71 -0.18 16.62 12.61
CA ALA A 71 -1.39 16.21 11.90
C ALA A 71 -2.39 17.37 11.78
N TRP A 72 -3.20 17.35 10.73
CA TRP A 72 -4.29 18.31 10.50
C TRP A 72 -5.43 17.66 9.71
N GLY A 73 -6.62 18.25 9.79
CA GLY A 73 -7.84 17.71 9.16
C GLY A 73 -8.91 17.37 10.20
N ALA A 74 -9.78 16.41 9.89
CA ALA A 74 -10.84 15.99 10.80
C ALA A 74 -10.25 15.41 12.10
N SER A 75 -10.55 16.06 13.24
CA SER A 75 -10.00 15.70 14.56
C SER A 75 -10.25 14.24 14.92
N TRP A 76 -11.45 13.74 14.62
CA TRP A 76 -11.86 12.37 14.88
C TRP A 76 -11.16 11.34 13.98
N ALA A 77 -10.66 11.73 12.80
CA ALA A 77 -9.95 10.85 11.87
C ALA A 77 -8.41 10.94 11.99
N GLY A 78 -7.91 11.42 13.13
CA GLY A 78 -6.48 11.58 13.39
C GLY A 78 -5.87 12.89 12.87
N GLY A 79 -6.71 13.86 12.48
CA GLY A 79 -6.27 15.24 12.20
C GLY A 79 -5.80 16.00 13.43
N THR A 80 -5.99 15.41 14.62
CA THR A 80 -5.43 15.85 15.91
C THR A 80 -4.94 14.64 16.68
N GLY A 81 -4.14 14.85 17.74
CA GLY A 81 -3.69 13.77 18.62
C GLY A 81 -2.46 13.01 18.12
N ALA A 82 -1.72 13.59 17.15
CA ALA A 82 -0.39 13.10 16.81
C ALA A 82 0.53 13.12 18.04
N PRO A 83 1.48 12.16 18.14
CA PRO A 83 2.40 12.09 19.26
C PRO A 83 3.25 13.35 19.41
N SER A 84 3.53 13.74 20.66
CA SER A 84 4.30 14.94 21.00
C SER A 84 5.81 14.72 21.05
N ASP A 85 6.25 13.47 21.09
CA ASP A 85 7.66 13.08 21.10
C ASP A 85 8.22 12.89 19.68
N ASN A 86 9.48 12.46 19.62
CA ASN A 86 10.32 12.46 18.41
C ASN A 86 10.85 11.06 18.12
N GLY A 87 11.68 10.95 17.07
CA GLY A 87 12.36 9.70 16.71
C GLY A 87 11.54 8.76 15.83
N TYR A 88 10.38 9.21 15.33
CA TYR A 88 9.64 8.51 14.31
C TYR A 88 10.37 8.55 12.97
N THR A 89 10.28 7.46 12.22
CA THR A 89 10.96 7.30 10.92
C THR A 89 9.96 7.10 9.78
N LYS A 90 8.74 6.64 10.08
CA LYS A 90 7.69 6.38 9.10
C LYS A 90 6.32 6.66 9.70
N ILE A 91 5.38 7.07 8.85
CA ILE A 91 3.95 7.18 9.16
C ILE A 91 3.18 6.29 8.19
N TYR A 92 2.25 5.54 8.74
CA TYR A 92 1.27 4.71 8.05
C TYR A 92 -0.13 5.23 8.40
N SER A 93 -1.09 4.99 7.53
CA SER A 93 -2.48 5.38 7.73
C SER A 93 -3.44 4.30 7.26
N ASN A 94 -4.69 4.47 7.63
CA ASN A 94 -5.82 3.85 6.97
C ASN A 94 -6.93 4.88 6.77
N GLY A 95 -8.16 4.45 6.53
CA GLY A 95 -9.28 5.35 6.24
C GLY A 95 -9.55 6.41 7.32
N ALA A 96 -9.17 6.19 8.59
CA ALA A 96 -9.45 7.15 9.67
C ALA A 96 -8.48 7.10 10.88
N ALA A 97 -7.34 6.42 10.76
CA ALA A 97 -6.32 6.34 11.80
C ALA A 97 -4.91 6.40 11.21
N PHE A 98 -3.93 6.62 12.08
CA PHE A 98 -2.52 6.64 11.77
C PHE A 98 -1.73 5.76 12.74
N ALA A 99 -0.62 5.22 12.23
CA ALA A 99 0.38 4.50 13.00
C ALA A 99 1.77 5.03 12.62
N ALA A 100 2.58 5.42 13.61
CA ALA A 100 3.94 5.88 13.41
C ALA A 100 4.94 4.90 14.00
N LEU A 101 6.04 4.68 13.26
CA LEU A 101 7.08 3.71 13.59
C LEU A 101 8.40 4.44 13.93
N LYS A 102 8.98 4.13 15.08
CA LYS A 102 10.32 4.63 15.48
C LYS A 102 11.46 3.76 14.95
N ALA A 103 12.68 4.28 15.06
CA ALA A 103 13.88 3.58 14.59
C ALA A 103 14.18 2.29 15.38
N ASP A 104 13.80 2.25 16.66
CA ASP A 104 13.86 1.05 17.49
C ASP A 104 12.75 0.04 17.14
N GLY A 105 11.80 0.43 16.29
CA GLY A 105 10.67 -0.36 15.86
C GLY A 105 9.44 -0.26 16.76
N SER A 106 9.40 0.62 17.77
CA SER A 106 8.19 0.87 18.56
C SER A 106 7.12 1.64 17.77
N ILE A 107 5.84 1.38 18.09
CA ILE A 107 4.68 1.91 17.35
C ILE A 107 3.85 2.84 18.25
N THR A 108 3.39 3.95 17.67
CA THR A 108 2.40 4.83 18.30
C THR A 108 1.24 5.07 17.33
N VAL A 109 0.01 5.02 17.83
CA VAL A 109 -1.20 5.15 17.01
C VAL A 109 -2.09 6.28 17.51
N TRP A 110 -2.86 6.87 16.59
CA TRP A 110 -3.88 7.87 16.90
C TRP A 110 -4.98 7.89 15.82
N GLY A 111 -6.12 8.51 16.13
CA GLY A 111 -7.31 8.55 15.27
C GLY A 111 -8.46 7.73 15.85
N ILE A 112 -9.36 7.23 15.01
CA ILE A 112 -10.51 6.44 15.48
C ILE A 112 -10.03 5.12 16.10
N SER A 113 -10.41 4.84 17.35
CA SER A 113 -10.07 3.61 18.06
C SER A 113 -10.44 2.33 17.28
N ASN A 114 -11.66 2.28 16.74
CA ASN A 114 -12.13 1.14 15.93
C ASN A 114 -11.40 0.98 14.59
N TYR A 115 -10.59 1.96 14.17
CA TYR A 115 -9.74 1.88 12.99
C TYR A 115 -8.27 1.63 13.37
N GLY A 116 -7.99 1.23 14.62
CA GLY A 116 -6.63 1.00 15.09
C GLY A 116 -5.90 2.27 15.50
N GLY A 117 -6.64 3.36 15.76
CA GLY A 117 -6.13 4.54 16.46
C GLY A 117 -5.77 4.27 17.92
N THR A 118 -6.07 3.08 18.42
CA THR A 118 -5.64 2.52 19.71
C THR A 118 -5.26 1.04 19.53
N GLY A 119 -4.65 0.44 20.55
CA GLY A 119 -4.41 -1.01 20.57
C GLY A 119 -3.24 -1.51 19.71
N ALA A 120 -2.30 -0.63 19.37
CA ALA A 120 -1.06 -1.05 18.72
C ALA A 120 -0.30 -2.07 19.59
N PRO A 121 0.38 -3.06 18.98
CA PRO A 121 1.15 -4.04 19.73
C PRO A 121 2.28 -3.37 20.51
N ALA A 122 2.47 -3.82 21.75
CA ALA A 122 3.58 -3.39 22.59
C ALA A 122 4.91 -3.96 22.07
N GLY A 123 6.02 -3.34 22.46
CA GLY A 123 7.36 -3.80 22.12
C GLY A 123 8.04 -2.97 21.03
N ASN A 124 9.08 -3.56 20.45
CA ASN A 124 9.98 -2.92 19.50
C ASN A 124 10.45 -3.95 18.44
N GLY A 125 11.30 -3.53 17.51
CA GLY A 125 11.79 -4.40 16.43
C GLY A 125 10.83 -4.56 15.24
N TYR A 126 9.65 -3.95 15.27
CA TYR A 126 8.78 -3.90 14.10
C TYR A 126 9.43 -3.05 13.00
N THR A 127 9.46 -3.54 11.76
CA THR A 127 10.14 -2.86 10.64
C THR A 127 9.18 -2.27 9.62
N LYS A 128 7.94 -2.76 9.63
CA LYS A 128 6.91 -2.42 8.66
C LYS A 128 5.51 -2.62 9.23
N ILE A 129 4.63 -1.70 8.87
CA ILE A 129 3.20 -1.77 9.13
C ILE A 129 2.49 -1.89 7.77
N TYR A 130 1.42 -2.67 7.76
CA TYR A 130 0.51 -2.86 6.65
C TYR A 130 -0.88 -2.41 7.10
N SER A 131 -1.73 -2.01 6.16
CA SER A 131 -3.08 -1.56 6.49
C SER A 131 -4.07 -1.88 5.40
N ASN A 132 -5.30 -2.22 5.79
CA ASN A 132 -6.46 -2.11 4.91
C ASN A 132 -7.26 -0.84 5.26
N ARG A 133 -8.53 -0.72 4.87
CA ARG A 133 -9.32 0.48 5.14
C ARG A 133 -9.48 0.76 6.64
N HIS A 134 -9.60 -0.26 7.49
CA HIS A 134 -9.97 -0.12 8.91
C HIS A 134 -8.98 -0.75 9.90
N THR A 135 -7.99 -1.50 9.43
CA THR A 135 -7.11 -2.28 10.32
C THR A 135 -5.66 -2.17 9.91
N PHE A 136 -4.78 -2.43 10.87
CA PHE A 136 -3.34 -2.50 10.68
C PHE A 136 -2.83 -3.90 11.00
N ALA A 137 -1.70 -4.26 10.41
CA ALA A 137 -0.97 -5.47 10.71
C ALA A 137 0.55 -5.22 10.70
N VAL A 138 1.28 -5.96 11.51
CA VAL A 138 2.75 -6.00 11.52
C VAL A 138 3.22 -7.42 11.23
N LEU A 139 4.35 -7.52 10.54
CA LEU A 139 5.09 -8.77 10.36
C LEU A 139 6.32 -8.74 11.26
N GLU A 140 6.44 -9.73 12.12
CA GLU A 140 7.52 -9.88 13.10
C GLU A 140 8.73 -10.62 12.50
N ALA A 141 9.89 -10.54 13.18
CA ALA A 141 11.14 -11.11 12.67
C ALA A 141 11.10 -12.65 12.54
N ASP A 142 10.30 -13.32 13.36
CA ASP A 142 10.07 -14.77 13.27
C ASP A 142 8.97 -15.13 12.24
N GLY A 143 8.42 -14.13 11.56
CA GLY A 143 7.36 -14.26 10.58
C GLY A 143 5.98 -14.50 11.19
N SER A 144 5.76 -14.21 12.47
CA SER A 144 4.40 -14.10 13.04
C SER A 144 3.76 -12.76 12.67
N ILE A 145 2.42 -12.70 12.78
CA ILE A 145 1.64 -11.53 12.38
C ILE A 145 0.76 -11.11 13.55
N THR A 146 0.83 -9.82 13.88
CA THR A 146 -0.08 -9.19 14.85
C THR A 146 -0.91 -8.13 14.14
N ALA A 147 -2.24 -8.20 14.26
CA ALA A 147 -3.17 -7.24 13.69
C ALA A 147 -3.97 -6.50 14.77
N TRP A 148 -4.32 -5.24 14.51
CA TRP A 148 -5.14 -4.42 15.40
C TRP A 148 -6.06 -3.48 14.62
N GLY A 149 -7.13 -3.03 15.27
CA GLY A 149 -8.17 -2.18 14.67
C GLY A 149 -9.55 -2.78 14.87
N THR A 150 -10.36 -2.78 13.81
CA THR A 150 -11.74 -3.29 13.86
C THR A 150 -11.80 -4.74 14.32
N SER A 151 -12.52 -4.97 15.41
CA SER A 151 -12.75 -6.28 16.00
C SER A 151 -13.59 -7.19 15.11
N GLY A 152 -13.38 -8.51 15.22
CA GLY A 152 -14.18 -9.53 14.55
C GLY A 152 -13.61 -9.90 13.17
N ASP A 153 -14.51 -10.31 12.27
CA ASP A 153 -14.16 -10.83 10.95
C ASP A 153 -13.59 -9.75 10.00
N GLU A 154 -13.43 -8.49 10.43
CA GLU A 154 -13.00 -7.38 9.56
C GLU A 154 -11.50 -7.04 9.63
N GLY A 155 -10.70 -7.72 10.47
CA GLY A 155 -9.23 -7.68 10.32
C GLY A 155 -8.35 -7.92 11.54
N THR A 156 -8.88 -8.06 12.76
CA THR A 156 -8.07 -8.38 13.96
C THR A 156 -7.70 -9.86 14.12
N GLY A 157 -8.25 -10.75 13.29
CA GLY A 157 -7.98 -12.19 13.32
C GLY A 157 -6.75 -12.61 12.51
N ALA A 158 -5.57 -12.04 12.79
CA ALA A 158 -4.33 -12.46 12.12
C ALA A 158 -4.11 -13.98 12.27
N PRO A 159 -3.57 -14.65 11.22
CA PRO A 159 -3.40 -16.09 11.24
C PRO A 159 -2.41 -16.52 12.32
N SER A 160 -2.66 -17.69 12.89
CA SER A 160 -1.73 -18.28 13.84
C SER A 160 -0.47 -18.80 13.12
N GLY A 161 0.66 -18.84 13.83
CA GLY A 161 1.90 -19.41 13.31
C GLY A 161 2.96 -18.39 12.88
N LYS A 162 3.97 -18.90 12.20
CA LYS A 162 5.25 -18.21 11.91
C LYS A 162 5.70 -18.46 10.48
N GLY A 163 6.80 -17.82 10.09
CA GLY A 163 7.44 -18.01 8.79
C GLY A 163 6.75 -17.31 7.63
N TYR A 164 5.79 -16.41 7.90
CA TYR A 164 5.32 -15.47 6.89
C TYR A 164 6.44 -14.50 6.53
N THR A 165 6.53 -14.15 5.26
CA THR A 165 7.60 -13.31 4.71
C THR A 165 7.10 -11.98 4.19
N LYS A 166 5.79 -11.91 3.88
CA LYS A 166 5.16 -10.71 3.34
C LYS A 166 3.66 -10.71 3.59
N ILE A 167 3.13 -9.51 3.83
CA ILE A 167 1.69 -9.25 3.94
C ILE A 167 1.27 -8.41 2.74
N TYR A 168 0.08 -8.70 2.25
CA TYR A 168 -0.66 -8.01 1.21
C TYR A 168 -2.04 -7.66 1.75
N SER A 169 -2.65 -6.62 1.20
CA SER A 169 -3.96 -6.14 1.64
C SER A 169 -4.86 -5.92 0.43
N ASN A 170 -6.16 -5.85 0.70
CA ASN A 170 -7.12 -5.14 -0.14
C ASN A 170 -7.89 -4.13 0.73
N GLY A 171 -9.08 -3.70 0.32
CA GLY A 171 -9.90 -2.78 1.11
C GLY A 171 -10.30 -3.32 2.49
N TYR A 172 -10.50 -4.63 2.65
CA TYR A 172 -11.13 -5.23 3.84
C TYR A 172 -10.53 -6.57 4.31
N ALA A 173 -9.54 -7.09 3.59
CA ALA A 173 -8.88 -8.35 3.90
C ALA A 173 -7.37 -8.23 3.73
N PHE A 174 -6.66 -9.20 4.27
CA PHE A 174 -5.23 -9.39 4.09
C PHE A 174 -4.93 -10.79 3.56
N ALA A 175 -3.75 -10.93 2.98
CA ALA A 175 -3.15 -12.19 2.62
C ALA A 175 -1.66 -12.19 2.98
N ALA A 176 -1.16 -13.25 3.59
CA ALA A 176 0.24 -13.42 3.94
C ALA A 176 0.85 -14.60 3.19
N LEU A 177 2.08 -14.41 2.73
CA LEU A 177 2.85 -15.36 1.92
C LEU A 177 4.02 -15.92 2.72
N LYS A 178 4.16 -17.25 2.76
CA LYS A 178 5.33 -17.95 3.32
C LYS A 178 6.39 -18.22 2.25
N ALA A 179 7.59 -18.59 2.69
CA ALA A 179 8.73 -18.87 1.80
C ALA A 179 8.51 -20.08 0.86
N ASP A 180 7.69 -21.06 1.27
CA ASP A 180 7.27 -22.19 0.43
C ASP A 180 6.18 -21.80 -0.60
N GLY A 181 5.73 -20.55 -0.56
CA GLY A 181 4.68 -20.03 -1.42
C GLY A 181 3.26 -20.38 -0.98
N SER A 182 3.06 -20.91 0.23
CA SER A 182 1.72 -21.06 0.81
C SER A 182 1.14 -19.69 1.21
N ILE A 183 -0.18 -19.56 1.12
CA ILE A 183 -0.91 -18.31 1.38
C ILE A 183 -1.92 -18.54 2.49
N THR A 184 -2.00 -17.59 3.43
CA THR A 184 -3.09 -17.51 4.40
C THR A 184 -3.75 -16.14 4.28
N ALA A 185 -5.07 -16.12 4.14
CA ALA A 185 -5.85 -14.88 4.14
C ALA A 185 -6.59 -14.71 5.47
N TRP A 186 -6.94 -13.48 5.82
CA TRP A 186 -7.80 -13.17 6.96
C TRP A 186 -8.54 -11.84 6.75
N GLY A 187 -9.55 -11.60 7.57
CA GLY A 187 -10.44 -10.45 7.43
C GLY A 187 -11.72 -10.83 6.70
N ALA A 188 -12.38 -9.85 6.09
CA ALA A 188 -13.77 -10.02 5.66
C ALA A 188 -13.91 -11.09 4.56
N SER A 189 -14.71 -12.11 4.82
CA SER A 189 -14.87 -13.29 3.95
C SER A 189 -15.38 -12.95 2.55
N ASP A 190 -16.35 -12.04 2.46
CA ASP A 190 -16.90 -11.56 1.19
C ASP A 190 -15.84 -10.92 0.28
N TRP A 191 -14.72 -10.48 0.85
CA TRP A 191 -13.64 -9.75 0.18
C TRP A 191 -12.33 -10.56 0.15
N GLY A 192 -12.41 -11.88 0.29
CA GLY A 192 -11.28 -12.80 0.16
C GLY A 192 -10.47 -13.02 1.44
N GLY A 193 -10.98 -12.56 2.58
CA GLY A 193 -10.49 -12.96 3.89
C GLY A 193 -11.12 -14.25 4.39
N THR A 194 -10.79 -14.63 5.63
CA THR A 194 -11.43 -15.69 6.41
C THR A 194 -11.42 -15.30 7.89
N SER A 195 -12.27 -15.93 8.68
CA SER A 195 -12.19 -15.90 10.13
C SER A 195 -11.33 -17.07 10.62
N GLY A 196 -10.14 -16.79 11.14
CA GLY A 196 -9.24 -17.80 11.71
C GLY A 196 -8.59 -18.75 10.69
N ASP A 197 -8.21 -19.95 11.16
CA ASP A 197 -7.43 -20.95 10.41
C ASP A 197 -8.28 -21.79 9.42
N GLU A 198 -9.59 -21.52 9.30
CA GLU A 198 -10.47 -22.24 8.38
C GLU A 198 -10.43 -21.62 6.97
N GLY A 199 -9.59 -22.21 6.11
CA GLY A 199 -9.26 -21.76 4.77
C GLY A 199 -10.40 -21.80 3.76
N THR A 200 -11.20 -20.74 3.69
CA THR A 200 -12.18 -20.52 2.60
C THR A 200 -11.97 -19.22 1.80
N GLY A 201 -10.81 -18.57 1.96
CA GLY A 201 -10.45 -17.36 1.21
C GLY A 201 -9.29 -17.59 0.24
N ALA A 202 -8.15 -18.09 0.71
CA ALA A 202 -6.92 -18.25 -0.07
C ALA A 202 -6.79 -19.62 -0.76
N PRO A 203 -5.96 -19.76 -1.81
CA PRO A 203 -5.59 -21.05 -2.38
C PRO A 203 -4.92 -21.97 -1.33
N SER A 204 -5.23 -23.27 -1.39
CA SER A 204 -4.77 -24.28 -0.42
C SER A 204 -3.43 -24.94 -0.81
N ASP A 205 -2.97 -24.72 -2.04
CA ASP A 205 -1.68 -25.18 -2.53
C ASP A 205 -0.58 -24.12 -2.34
N ASN A 206 0.64 -24.44 -2.79
CA ASN A 206 1.84 -23.65 -2.56
C ASN A 206 2.59 -23.33 -3.86
N GLY A 207 3.79 -22.75 -3.74
CA GLY A 207 4.60 -22.33 -4.87
C GLY A 207 4.24 -20.96 -5.45
N TYR A 208 3.36 -20.20 -4.80
CA TYR A 208 3.12 -18.82 -5.16
C TYR A 208 4.33 -17.94 -4.83
N THR A 209 4.62 -17.00 -5.71
CA THR A 209 5.79 -16.11 -5.59
C THR A 209 5.37 -14.68 -5.26
N LYS A 210 4.14 -14.29 -5.63
CA LYS A 210 3.63 -12.94 -5.44
C LYS A 210 2.11 -12.90 -5.43
N ILE A 211 1.56 -11.99 -4.63
CA ILE A 211 0.13 -11.69 -4.54
C ILE A 211 -0.11 -10.28 -5.09
N TYR A 212 -1.27 -10.11 -5.71
CA TYR A 212 -1.80 -8.89 -6.28
C TYR A 212 -3.23 -8.68 -5.76
N SER A 213 -3.71 -7.44 -5.77
CA SER A 213 -5.00 -7.08 -5.19
C SER A 213 -5.71 -6.04 -6.04
N THR A 214 -7.02 -6.17 -6.14
CA THR A 214 -7.94 -5.09 -6.49
C THR A 214 -8.54 -4.53 -5.20
N ARG A 215 -9.61 -3.74 -5.29
CA ARG A 215 -10.26 -3.19 -4.11
C ARG A 215 -10.78 -4.28 -3.18
N TYR A 216 -11.33 -5.38 -3.70
CA TYR A 216 -11.97 -6.44 -2.90
C TYR A 216 -11.66 -7.89 -3.33
N ALA A 217 -10.59 -8.09 -4.10
CA ALA A 217 -10.15 -9.41 -4.51
C ALA A 217 -8.63 -9.49 -4.53
N PHE A 218 -8.13 -10.72 -4.60
CA PHE A 218 -6.72 -11.05 -4.72
C PHE A 218 -6.45 -11.94 -5.94
N ALA A 219 -5.22 -11.90 -6.43
CA ALA A 219 -4.69 -12.84 -7.40
C ALA A 219 -3.24 -13.18 -7.05
N ALA A 220 -2.88 -14.45 -7.04
CA ALA A 220 -1.52 -14.92 -6.79
C ALA A 220 -0.94 -15.63 -8.02
N VAL A 221 0.36 -15.48 -8.24
CA VAL A 221 1.08 -16.08 -9.37
C VAL A 221 2.21 -16.98 -8.89
N LYS A 222 2.33 -18.17 -9.49
CA LYS A 222 3.42 -19.12 -9.24
C LYS A 222 4.62 -18.89 -10.16
N ALA A 223 5.71 -19.60 -9.89
CA ALA A 223 6.93 -19.51 -10.70
C ALA A 223 6.75 -19.98 -12.15
N ASP A 224 5.83 -20.93 -12.39
CA ASP A 224 5.46 -21.36 -13.74
C ASP A 224 4.50 -20.37 -14.45
N GLY A 225 4.09 -19.32 -13.75
CA GLY A 225 3.17 -18.30 -14.24
C GLY A 225 1.70 -18.70 -14.19
N SER A 226 1.32 -19.80 -13.52
CA SER A 226 -0.09 -20.08 -13.23
C SER A 226 -0.65 -19.07 -12.22
N ILE A 227 -1.93 -18.71 -12.38
CA ILE A 227 -2.61 -17.69 -11.57
C ILE A 227 -3.81 -18.30 -10.85
N THR A 228 -4.01 -17.90 -9.60
CA THR A 228 -5.24 -18.19 -8.85
C THR A 228 -5.79 -16.90 -8.27
N ALA A 229 -7.08 -16.66 -8.43
CA ALA A 229 -7.78 -15.50 -7.89
C ALA A 229 -8.84 -15.92 -6.88
N TRP A 230 -9.11 -15.03 -5.92
CA TRP A 230 -10.12 -15.25 -4.88
C TRP A 230 -10.67 -13.92 -4.33
N GLY A 231 -11.77 -13.99 -3.59
CA GLY A 231 -12.54 -12.85 -3.10
C GLY A 231 -13.73 -12.52 -4.00
N ALA A 232 -14.16 -11.25 -4.03
CA ALA A 232 -15.40 -10.92 -4.72
C ALA A 232 -15.29 -11.03 -6.25
N SER A 233 -16.23 -11.78 -6.84
CA SER A 233 -16.23 -12.12 -8.26
C SER A 233 -16.17 -10.89 -9.19
N TYR A 234 -17.00 -9.86 -8.95
CA TYR A 234 -17.01 -8.66 -9.78
C TYR A 234 -15.72 -7.83 -9.69
N TRP A 235 -14.89 -8.04 -8.66
CA TRP A 235 -13.60 -7.38 -8.47
C TRP A 235 -12.42 -8.23 -8.96
N GLY A 236 -12.68 -9.30 -9.72
CA GLY A 236 -11.64 -10.18 -10.24
C GLY A 236 -11.26 -11.32 -9.30
N GLY A 237 -12.07 -11.60 -8.28
CA GLY A 237 -11.89 -12.76 -7.40
C GLY A 237 -12.20 -14.09 -8.08
N THR A 238 -12.74 -14.06 -9.30
CA THR A 238 -12.95 -15.23 -10.16
C THR A 238 -12.59 -14.88 -11.61
N GLY A 239 -12.44 -15.89 -12.46
CA GLY A 239 -12.16 -15.71 -13.88
C GLY A 239 -10.68 -15.49 -14.24
N ALA A 240 -9.75 -15.79 -13.33
CA ALA A 240 -8.33 -15.85 -13.66
C ALA A 240 -8.06 -16.86 -14.79
N PRO A 241 -7.04 -16.62 -15.64
CA PRO A 241 -6.69 -17.55 -16.72
C PRO A 241 -6.28 -18.92 -16.18
N SER A 242 -6.64 -19.98 -16.91
CA SER A 242 -6.35 -21.37 -16.54
C SER A 242 -5.03 -21.90 -17.10
N ASP A 243 -4.40 -21.17 -18.01
CA ASP A 243 -3.08 -21.46 -18.55
C ASP A 243 -1.96 -20.76 -17.74
N ASN A 244 -0.72 -20.95 -18.17
CA ASN A 244 0.47 -20.52 -17.44
C ASN A 244 1.40 -19.65 -18.31
N GLY A 245 2.59 -19.34 -17.79
CA GLY A 245 3.59 -18.50 -18.44
C GLY A 245 3.40 -17.00 -18.23
N TYR A 246 2.48 -16.60 -17.34
CA TYR A 246 2.35 -15.20 -16.93
C TYR A 246 3.52 -14.78 -16.04
N THR A 247 4.09 -13.62 -16.32
CA THR A 247 5.27 -13.11 -15.62
C THR A 247 4.93 -12.01 -14.64
N LYS A 248 3.80 -11.31 -14.86
CA LYS A 248 3.37 -10.18 -14.04
C LYS A 248 1.87 -9.96 -14.14
N ILE A 249 1.29 -9.49 -13.04
CA ILE A 249 -0.11 -9.03 -12.95
C ILE A 249 -0.10 -7.52 -12.66
N TYR A 250 -1.10 -6.84 -13.19
CA TYR A 250 -1.42 -5.44 -12.97
C TYR A 250 -2.87 -5.36 -12.50
N SER A 251 -3.19 -4.32 -11.72
CA SER A 251 -4.51 -4.18 -11.11
C SER A 251 -5.07 -2.78 -11.33
N THR A 252 -6.36 -2.70 -11.64
CA THR A 252 -7.17 -1.50 -11.47
C THR A 252 -7.98 -1.62 -10.16
N SER A 253 -8.97 -0.74 -9.95
CA SER A 253 -9.86 -0.84 -8.79
C SER A 253 -10.64 -2.16 -8.75
N ASN A 254 -11.05 -2.73 -9.89
CA ASN A 254 -11.95 -3.90 -9.94
C ASN A 254 -11.52 -4.99 -10.93
N ALA A 255 -10.38 -4.84 -11.59
CA ALA A 255 -9.92 -5.79 -12.59
C ALA A 255 -8.43 -6.04 -12.50
N PHE A 256 -8.02 -7.17 -13.06
CA PHE A 256 -6.64 -7.55 -13.24
C PHE A 256 -6.31 -7.70 -14.71
N ALA A 257 -5.04 -7.47 -15.05
CA ALA A 257 -4.45 -7.81 -16.33
C ALA A 257 -3.12 -8.52 -16.12
N ALA A 258 -2.94 -9.69 -16.71
CA ALA A 258 -1.72 -10.48 -16.64
C ALA A 258 -1.03 -10.52 -18.00
N VAL A 259 0.32 -10.49 -17.99
CA VAL A 259 1.15 -10.50 -19.21
C VAL A 259 2.15 -11.65 -19.18
N LYS A 260 2.28 -12.35 -20.32
CA LYS A 260 3.28 -13.41 -20.52
C LYS A 260 4.61 -12.87 -21.04
N ALA A 261 5.63 -13.72 -21.08
CA ALA A 261 6.95 -13.34 -21.59
C ALA A 261 6.95 -12.95 -23.09
N ASP A 262 6.05 -13.54 -23.88
CA ASP A 262 5.85 -13.16 -25.27
C ASP A 262 5.07 -11.83 -25.42
N GLY A 263 4.55 -11.28 -24.32
CA GLY A 263 3.77 -10.05 -24.30
C GLY A 263 2.28 -10.25 -24.53
N SER A 264 1.75 -11.47 -24.62
CA SER A 264 0.30 -11.71 -24.65
C SER A 264 -0.36 -11.30 -23.33
N ILE A 265 -1.56 -10.71 -23.40
CA ILE A 265 -2.28 -10.13 -22.26
C ILE A 265 -3.63 -10.81 -22.08
N THR A 266 -3.97 -11.12 -20.83
CA THR A 266 -5.31 -11.56 -20.43
C THR A 266 -5.82 -10.66 -19.33
N ALA A 267 -7.08 -10.23 -19.41
CA ALA A 267 -7.73 -9.44 -18.38
C ALA A 267 -8.98 -10.14 -17.85
N TRP A 268 -9.30 -9.88 -16.59
CA TRP A 268 -10.50 -10.40 -15.93
C TRP A 268 -10.97 -9.46 -14.80
N GLY A 269 -12.22 -9.64 -14.33
CA GLY A 269 -12.87 -8.78 -13.35
C GLY A 269 -13.90 -7.84 -13.99
N GLY A 270 -14.17 -6.70 -13.36
CA GLY A 270 -15.21 -5.77 -13.81
C GLY A 270 -14.94 -5.22 -15.22
N SER A 271 -15.88 -5.42 -16.15
CA SER A 271 -15.77 -4.98 -17.56
C SER A 271 -15.47 -3.50 -17.69
N ASP A 272 -16.15 -2.67 -16.90
CA ASP A 272 -16.03 -1.21 -16.94
C ASP A 272 -14.71 -0.69 -16.32
N PHE A 273 -13.92 -1.61 -15.76
CA PHE A 273 -12.65 -1.33 -15.09
C PHE A 273 -11.45 -1.98 -15.78
N GLY A 274 -11.62 -2.41 -17.03
CA GLY A 274 -10.57 -3.06 -17.83
C GLY A 274 -10.49 -4.57 -17.63
N GLY A 275 -11.50 -5.20 -17.05
CA GLY A 275 -11.58 -6.66 -16.92
C GLY A 275 -11.92 -7.39 -18.23
N THR A 276 -12.22 -6.64 -19.30
CA THR A 276 -12.45 -7.18 -20.64
C THR A 276 -11.76 -6.28 -21.68
N GLY A 277 -11.66 -6.76 -22.93
CA GLY A 277 -11.09 -5.97 -24.02
C GLY A 277 -9.57 -5.87 -24.04
N ALA A 278 -8.87 -6.82 -23.37
CA ALA A 278 -7.42 -6.97 -23.54
C ALA A 278 -7.07 -7.15 -25.04
N PRO A 279 -5.97 -6.54 -25.52
CA PRO A 279 -5.65 -6.58 -26.93
C PRO A 279 -5.28 -7.99 -27.38
N TYR A 280 -5.65 -8.32 -28.62
CA TYR A 280 -5.19 -9.55 -29.26
C TYR A 280 -3.72 -9.42 -29.68
N GLY A 281 -3.01 -10.56 -29.73
CA GLY A 281 -1.62 -10.65 -30.17
C GLY A 281 -0.61 -10.64 -29.01
N ASN A 282 0.66 -10.46 -29.37
CA ASN A 282 1.81 -10.51 -28.47
C ASN A 282 2.77 -9.34 -28.76
N GLY A 283 3.88 -9.23 -28.02
CA GLY A 283 4.86 -8.15 -28.14
C GLY A 283 4.62 -6.93 -27.27
N TYR A 284 3.58 -6.93 -26.42
CA TYR A 284 3.38 -5.86 -25.42
C TYR A 284 4.40 -6.00 -24.28
N THR A 285 5.16 -4.94 -24.02
CA THR A 285 6.27 -4.99 -23.05
C THR A 285 5.92 -4.41 -21.69
N LYS A 286 4.91 -3.54 -21.60
CA LYS A 286 4.47 -2.86 -20.38
C LYS A 286 2.98 -2.61 -20.40
N ILE A 287 2.34 -2.74 -19.24
CA ILE A 287 0.95 -2.33 -18.99
C ILE A 287 0.99 -1.13 -18.04
N TYR A 288 0.18 -0.11 -18.31
CA TYR A 288 -0.02 1.06 -17.47
C TYR A 288 -1.48 1.14 -17.07
N SER A 289 -1.74 1.48 -15.81
CA SER A 289 -3.07 1.55 -15.19
C SER A 289 -3.19 2.83 -14.37
#